data_AF-A0AA41G3N8-F1
#
_entry.id   AF-A0AA41G3N8-F1
#
_cell.length_a   1.000
_cell.length_b   1.000
_cell.length_c   1.000
_cell.angle_alpha   90.00
_cell.angle_beta   90.00
_cell.angle_gamma   90.00
#
_symmetry.space_group_name_H-M   'P 1'
#
loop_
_entity.id
_entity.type
_entity.pdbx_description
1 polymer ?
#
loop_
_entity_poly.entity_id
_entity_poly.type
_entity_poly.pdbx_seq_one_letter_code
_entity_poly.pdbx_strand_id
1 'polypeptide(L)'
;MRPVTRNTLLGLLAVAVLLLALGALPSYLKSGDPYYVVATPTDGEYSVENGTAVNWSQQSPRRYPYTTAALDAATPTETGQSEPYWRGPVGFKGAFTHSPFDERDALRQQHPDAVTDAGVVVRDNATFYHVAVRQQV
;
A
#
# COMPACT_ATOMS: atom_id res chain seq x y z
N MET A 1 47.00 -29.91 -6.08
CA MET A 1 45.68 -30.39 -5.61
C MET A 1 45.22 -31.52 -6.50
N ARG A 2 44.67 -32.60 -5.95
CA ARG A 2 44.13 -33.71 -6.76
C ARG A 2 43.02 -33.16 -7.67
N PRO A 3 42.93 -33.58 -8.95
CA PRO A 3 42.00 -33.00 -9.92
C PRO A 3 40.52 -33.09 -9.46
N VAL A 4 40.20 -34.13 -8.69
CA VAL A 4 38.88 -34.32 -8.09
C VAL A 4 38.51 -33.19 -7.13
N THR A 5 39.43 -32.76 -6.27
CA THR A 5 39.21 -31.67 -5.30
C THR A 5 39.03 -30.32 -5.99
N ARG A 6 39.67 -30.12 -7.15
CA ARG A 6 39.51 -28.89 -7.94
C ARG A 6 38.12 -28.79 -8.56
N ASN A 7 37.61 -29.90 -9.10
CA ASN A 7 36.29 -29.93 -9.73
C ASN A 7 35.15 -29.79 -8.72
N THR A 8 35.26 -30.36 -7.51
CA THR A 8 34.26 -30.17 -6.47
C THR A 8 34.19 -28.73 -5.98
N LEU A 9 35.34 -28.07 -5.81
CA LEU A 9 35.40 -26.65 -5.44
C LEU A 9 34.76 -25.75 -6.52
N LEU A 10 35.03 -26.03 -7.79
CA LEU A 10 34.40 -25.33 -8.92
C LEU A 10 32.87 -25.54 -8.94
N GLY A 11 32.40 -26.77 -8.71
CA GLY A 11 30.96 -27.06 -8.64
C GLY A 11 30.28 -26.32 -7.49
N LEU A 12 30.91 -26.29 -6.31
CA LEU A 12 30.36 -25.62 -5.13
C LEU A 12 30.34 -24.10 -5.31
N LEU A 13 31.36 -23.53 -5.95
CA LEU A 13 31.39 -22.11 -6.32
C LEU A 13 30.32 -21.78 -7.37
N ALA A 14 30.11 -22.64 -8.37
CA ALA A 14 29.04 -22.46 -9.35
C ALA A 14 27.66 -22.47 -8.70
N VAL A 15 27.39 -23.40 -7.78
CA VAL A 15 26.13 -23.44 -7.01
C VAL A 15 25.97 -22.20 -6.15
N ALA A 16 27.03 -21.75 -5.46
CA ALA A 16 26.98 -20.54 -4.64
C ALA A 16 26.65 -19.30 -5.47
N VAL A 17 27.28 -19.13 -6.65
CA VAL A 17 26.99 -18.04 -7.58
C VAL A 17 25.56 -18.10 -8.08
N LEU A 18 25.06 -19.29 -8.40
CA LEU A 18 23.68 -19.48 -8.87
C LEU A 18 22.67 -19.11 -7.79
N LEU A 19 22.89 -19.55 -6.54
CA LEU A 19 22.06 -19.17 -5.40
C LEU A 19 22.12 -17.66 -5.10
N LEU A 20 23.28 -17.02 -5.25
CA LEU A 20 23.43 -15.57 -5.11
C LEU A 20 22.66 -14.81 -6.20
N ALA A 21 22.71 -15.30 -7.44
CA ALA A 21 21.93 -14.74 -8.54
C ALA A 21 20.42 -14.89 -8.32
N LEU A 22 19.96 -16.04 -7.81
CA LEU A 22 18.55 -16.22 -7.45
C LEU A 22 18.15 -15.41 -6.21
N GLY A 23 19.04 -15.24 -5.24
CA GLY A 23 18.84 -14.42 -4.05
C GLY A 23 18.83 -12.91 -4.33
N ALA A 24 19.35 -12.48 -5.48
CA ALA A 24 19.34 -11.09 -5.95
C ALA A 24 18.13 -10.74 -6.83
N LEU A 25 17.36 -11.73 -7.31
CA LEU A 25 16.08 -11.47 -8.01
C LEU A 25 15.05 -10.68 -7.17
N PRO A 26 14.89 -10.89 -5.84
CA PRO A 26 13.91 -10.17 -5.03
C PRO A 26 14.16 -8.65 -4.96
N SER A 27 15.41 -8.19 -5.03
CA SER A 27 15.71 -6.75 -4.99
C SER A 27 15.38 -6.05 -6.30
N TYR A 28 15.46 -6.74 -7.44
CA TYR A 28 14.94 -6.27 -8.73
C TYR A 28 13.41 -6.20 -8.78
N LEU A 29 12.70 -6.80 -7.83
CA LEU A 29 11.24 -6.70 -7.71
C LEU A 29 10.76 -5.37 -7.11
N LYS A 30 11.66 -4.47 -6.73
CA LYS A 30 11.34 -3.12 -6.24
C LYS A 30 11.41 -2.06 -7.35
N SER A 31 11.17 -2.47 -8.60
CA SER A 31 11.24 -1.64 -9.82
C SER A 31 9.88 -1.07 -10.27
N GLY A 32 8.79 -1.29 -9.53
CA GLY A 32 7.50 -0.69 -9.85
C GLY A 32 7.34 0.68 -9.19
N ASP A 33 6.52 1.56 -9.77
CA ASP A 33 6.21 2.84 -9.14
C ASP A 33 5.47 2.63 -7.82
N PRO A 34 5.87 3.35 -6.75
CA PRO A 34 5.22 3.23 -5.46
C PRO A 34 3.84 3.90 -5.48
N TYR A 35 2.89 3.25 -4.81
CA TYR A 35 1.55 3.76 -4.56
C TYR A 35 1.41 4.16 -3.10
N TYR A 36 0.73 5.27 -2.86
CA TYR A 36 0.51 5.84 -1.54
C TYR A 36 -0.99 6.05 -1.35
N VAL A 37 -1.47 5.84 -0.13
CA VAL A 37 -2.76 6.39 0.29
C VAL A 37 -2.50 7.81 0.77
N VAL A 38 -3.30 8.74 0.25
CA VAL A 38 -3.19 10.16 0.53
C VAL A 38 -4.50 10.62 1.15
N ALA A 39 -4.43 11.23 2.33
CA ALA A 39 -5.57 11.79 3.04
C ALA A 39 -5.47 13.32 2.98
N THR A 40 -6.29 13.94 2.13
CA THR A 40 -6.31 15.39 1.94
C THR A 40 -7.46 15.99 2.74
N PRO A 41 -7.23 16.96 3.64
CA PRO A 41 -8.32 17.65 4.33
C PRO A 41 -9.23 18.33 3.30
N THR A 42 -10.55 18.20 3.47
CA THR A 42 -11.54 18.75 2.55
C THR A 42 -12.64 19.46 3.31
N ASP A 43 -12.98 20.66 2.83
CA ASP A 43 -14.13 21.41 3.28
C ASP A 43 -15.27 21.20 2.27
N GLY A 44 -16.38 20.63 2.74
CA GLY A 44 -17.55 20.35 1.92
C GLY A 44 -18.75 19.95 2.77
N GLU A 45 -19.93 19.89 2.14
CA GLU A 45 -21.18 19.49 2.80
C GLU A 45 -21.23 17.95 2.92
N TYR A 46 -20.32 17.41 3.72
CA TYR A 46 -20.24 15.99 4.03
C TYR A 46 -20.87 15.73 5.40
N SER A 47 -21.60 14.63 5.52
CA SER A 47 -22.19 14.21 6.79
C SER A 47 -22.09 12.70 6.93
N VAL A 48 -21.68 12.28 8.12
CA VAL A 48 -21.70 10.87 8.51
C VAL A 48 -23.15 10.37 8.59
N GLU A 49 -24.08 11.22 9.00
CA GLU A 49 -25.50 10.87 9.16
C GLU A 49 -26.21 10.66 7.82
N ASN A 50 -25.82 11.43 6.79
CA ASN A 50 -26.34 11.29 5.43
C ASN A 50 -25.60 10.20 4.62
N GLY A 51 -24.61 9.53 5.21
CA GLY A 51 -23.81 8.49 4.54
C GLY A 51 -22.79 9.03 3.52
N THR A 52 -22.68 10.35 3.35
CA THR A 52 -21.73 10.98 2.41
C THR A 52 -20.29 11.04 2.95
N ALA A 53 -20.08 10.65 4.20
CA ALA A 53 -18.77 10.44 4.79
C ALA A 53 -18.74 9.19 5.67
N VAL A 54 -17.62 8.46 5.63
CA VAL A 54 -17.39 7.30 6.50
C VAL A 54 -16.88 7.77 7.87
N ASN A 55 -17.49 7.32 8.97
CA ASN A 55 -16.96 7.58 10.30
C ASN A 55 -15.72 6.71 10.57
N TRP A 56 -14.53 7.31 10.60
CA TRP A 56 -13.29 6.55 10.78
C TRP A 56 -13.13 5.97 12.18
N SER A 57 -13.63 6.66 13.21
CA SER A 57 -13.53 6.19 14.60
C SER A 57 -14.20 4.84 14.86
N GLN A 58 -15.10 4.40 13.97
CA GLN A 58 -15.78 3.11 14.03
C GLN A 58 -15.09 2.02 13.21
N GLN A 59 -14.08 2.37 12.42
CA GLN A 59 -13.32 1.44 11.58
C GLN A 59 -12.15 0.84 12.36
N SER A 60 -11.78 -0.38 11.97
CA SER A 60 -10.64 -1.06 12.61
C SER A 60 -9.33 -0.68 11.92
N PRO A 61 -8.34 -0.12 12.64
CA PRO A 61 -7.01 0.18 12.09
C PRO A 61 -6.30 -1.05 11.51
N ARG A 62 -6.61 -2.24 12.03
CA ARG A 62 -6.03 -3.51 11.57
C ARG A 62 -6.55 -3.94 10.20
N ARG A 63 -7.76 -3.50 9.83
CA ARG A 63 -8.39 -3.81 8.55
C ARG A 63 -7.94 -2.85 7.45
N TYR A 64 -7.60 -1.62 7.83
CA TYR A 64 -7.21 -0.55 6.92
C TYR A 64 -5.88 0.11 7.33
N PRO A 65 -4.76 -0.64 7.38
CA PRO A 65 -3.47 -0.10 7.81
C PRO A 65 -2.99 1.09 6.96
N TYR A 66 -3.16 1.08 5.63
CA TYR A 66 -2.67 2.18 4.79
C TYR A 66 -3.51 3.45 4.96
N THR A 67 -4.83 3.30 4.98
CA THR A 67 -5.74 4.43 5.20
C THR A 67 -5.56 5.03 6.59
N THR A 68 -5.36 4.19 7.61
CA THR A 68 -5.09 4.67 8.97
C THR A 68 -3.78 5.44 9.02
N ALA A 69 -2.70 4.90 8.45
CA ALA A 69 -1.40 5.57 8.44
C ALA A 69 -1.47 6.94 7.72
N ALA A 70 -2.23 7.04 6.62
CA ALA A 70 -2.43 8.30 5.93
C ALA A 70 -3.19 9.33 6.77
N LEU A 71 -4.21 8.90 7.52
CA LEU A 71 -5.00 9.76 8.42
C LEU A 71 -4.20 10.17 9.66
N ASP A 72 -3.42 9.26 10.24
CA ASP A 72 -2.52 9.55 11.37
C ASP A 72 -1.43 10.57 10.99
N ALA A 73 -0.98 10.54 9.73
CA ALA A 73 -0.04 11.51 9.18
C ALA A 73 -0.71 12.81 8.71
N ALA A 74 -2.03 12.84 8.58
CA ALA A 74 -2.76 14.03 8.13
C ALA A 74 -3.01 14.99 9.29
N THR A 75 -3.09 16.27 8.98
CA THR A 75 -3.54 17.29 9.92
C THR A 75 -4.73 18.02 9.31
N PRO A 76 -5.49 18.82 10.09
CA PRO A 76 -6.61 19.58 9.54
C PRO A 76 -6.22 20.54 8.40
N THR A 77 -4.94 20.85 8.24
CA THR A 77 -4.42 21.77 7.22
C THR A 77 -3.44 21.14 6.25
N GLU A 78 -2.91 19.94 6.53
CA GLU A 78 -1.88 19.30 5.73
C GLU A 78 -2.31 17.90 5.30
N THR A 79 -1.91 17.55 4.08
CA THR A 79 -2.21 16.25 3.49
C THR A 79 -1.29 15.18 4.10
N GLY A 80 -1.89 14.13 4.66
CA GLY A 80 -1.16 12.96 5.16
C GLY A 80 -0.95 11.91 4.08
N GLN A 81 0.11 11.12 4.23
CA GLN A 81 0.46 10.04 3.30
C GLN A 81 0.86 8.78 4.04
N SER A 82 0.43 7.62 3.52
CA SER A 82 0.85 6.32 4.03
C SER A 82 2.27 5.96 3.59
N GLU A 83 2.80 4.87 4.13
CA GLU A 83 3.99 4.23 3.56
C GLU A 83 3.76 3.75 2.11
N PRO A 84 4.83 3.66 1.29
CA PRO A 84 4.74 3.23 -0.10
C PRO A 84 4.41 1.74 -0.24
N TYR A 85 3.38 1.45 -1.04
CA TYR A 85 3.08 0.12 -1.55
C TYR A 85 3.72 -0.10 -2.92
N TRP A 86 4.54 -1.14 -3.02
CA TRP A 86 5.24 -1.50 -4.26
C TRP A 86 4.50 -2.65 -4.95
N ARG A 87 4.00 -2.42 -6.17
CA ARG A 87 3.52 -3.54 -7.02
C ARG A 87 4.75 -4.35 -7.47
N GLY A 88 4.84 -5.60 -7.04
CA GLY A 88 5.86 -6.52 -7.52
C GLY A 88 5.71 -6.77 -9.04
N PRO A 89 6.81 -6.93 -9.81
CA PRO A 89 6.80 -7.16 -11.27
C PRO A 89 6.00 -8.37 -11.73
N VAL A 90 5.81 -9.34 -10.84
CA VAL A 90 4.96 -10.51 -11.05
C VAL A 90 3.81 -10.42 -10.06
N GLY A 91 2.58 -10.27 -10.57
CA GLY A 91 1.34 -10.05 -9.81
C GLY A 91 0.98 -11.10 -8.75
N PHE A 92 1.87 -12.05 -8.46
CA PHE A 92 1.73 -13.07 -7.43
C PHE A 92 1.88 -12.55 -5.99
N LYS A 93 2.51 -11.39 -5.76
CA LYS A 93 2.52 -10.79 -4.41
C LYS A 93 1.21 -10.06 -4.04
N GLY A 94 0.36 -9.74 -5.02
CA GLY A 94 -0.91 -9.05 -4.79
C GLY A 94 -1.90 -9.87 -3.96
N ALA A 95 -1.85 -11.21 -4.00
CA ALA A 95 -2.83 -12.06 -3.35
C ALA A 95 -2.55 -12.33 -1.85
N PHE A 96 -1.35 -12.06 -1.35
CA PHE A 96 -0.94 -12.44 0.02
C PHE A 96 -0.58 -11.23 0.91
N THR A 97 -0.75 -10.01 0.41
CA THR A 97 -0.41 -8.79 1.14
C THR A 97 -1.56 -7.82 0.99
N HIS A 98 -2.10 -7.35 2.12
CA HIS A 98 -3.09 -6.27 2.14
C HIS A 98 -2.61 -5.14 1.24
N SER A 99 -3.41 -4.76 0.23
CA SER A 99 -3.06 -3.68 -0.67
C SER A 99 -3.92 -2.44 -0.40
N PRO A 100 -3.38 -1.23 -0.64
CA PRO A 100 -4.18 -0.01 -0.55
C PRO A 100 -5.34 0.03 -1.55
N PHE A 101 -5.28 -0.78 -2.62
CA PHE A 101 -6.37 -0.93 -3.58
C PHE A 101 -7.53 -1.74 -2.98
N ASP A 102 -7.23 -2.83 -2.26
CA ASP A 102 -8.25 -3.66 -1.61
C ASP A 102 -8.96 -2.88 -0.50
N GLU A 103 -8.22 -2.07 0.27
CA GLU A 103 -8.80 -1.18 1.28
C GLU A 103 -9.79 -0.19 0.66
N ARG A 104 -9.37 0.49 -0.41
CA ARG A 104 -10.20 1.44 -1.14
C ARG A 104 -11.44 0.76 -1.73
N ASP A 105 -11.27 -0.40 -2.36
CA ASP A 105 -12.38 -1.08 -3.02
C ASP A 105 -13.38 -1.64 -1.99
N ALA A 106 -12.91 -2.10 -0.83
CA ALA A 106 -13.76 -2.46 0.30
C ALA A 106 -14.53 -1.26 0.86
N LEU A 107 -13.90 -0.09 0.99
CA LEU A 107 -14.57 1.14 1.43
C LEU A 107 -15.65 1.57 0.43
N ARG A 108 -15.36 1.53 -0.87
CA ARG A 108 -16.35 1.85 -1.91
C ARG A 108 -17.54 0.90 -1.92
N GLN A 109 -17.30 -0.39 -1.69
CA GLN A 109 -18.36 -1.39 -1.65
C GLN A 109 -19.24 -1.26 -0.41
N GLN A 110 -18.66 -0.88 0.73
CA GLN A 110 -19.39 -0.69 2.00
C GLN A 110 -20.10 0.66 2.08
N HIS A 111 -19.53 1.70 1.47
CA HIS A 111 -20.00 3.07 1.58
C HIS A 111 -20.09 3.74 0.20
N PRO A 112 -21.04 3.32 -0.66
CA PRO A 112 -21.16 3.83 -2.02
C PRO A 112 -21.47 5.33 -2.07
N ASP A 113 -22.20 5.86 -1.08
CA ASP A 113 -22.60 7.27 -1.02
C ASP A 113 -21.47 8.21 -0.58
N ALA A 114 -20.39 7.68 0.02
CA ALA A 114 -19.19 8.42 0.40
C ALA A 114 -18.11 8.41 -0.69
N VAL A 115 -18.38 7.79 -1.85
CA VAL A 115 -17.44 7.70 -2.95
C VAL A 115 -17.45 9.00 -3.76
N THR A 116 -16.26 9.42 -4.15
CA THR A 116 -16.02 10.55 -5.05
C THR A 116 -15.24 10.07 -6.26
N ASP A 117 -15.13 10.90 -7.30
CA ASP A 117 -14.45 10.55 -8.56
C ASP A 117 -13.02 10.02 -8.35
N ALA A 118 -12.32 10.55 -7.35
CA ALA A 118 -10.91 10.22 -7.07
C ALA A 118 -10.68 9.38 -5.81
N GLY A 119 -11.69 9.08 -4.99
CA GLY A 119 -11.46 8.49 -3.66
C GLY A 119 -12.72 8.24 -2.83
N VAL A 120 -12.56 8.26 -1.51
CA VAL A 120 -13.64 8.12 -0.51
C VAL A 120 -13.51 9.22 0.53
N VAL A 121 -14.63 9.80 0.96
CA VAL A 121 -14.65 10.80 2.03
C VAL A 121 -14.77 10.13 3.38
N VAL A 122 -13.86 10.47 4.28
CA VAL A 122 -13.74 9.88 5.61
C VAL A 122 -13.71 11.02 6.62
N ARG A 123 -14.39 10.84 7.76
CA ARG A 123 -14.33 11.76 8.89
C ARG A 123 -13.44 11.19 9.98
N ASP A 124 -12.39 11.92 10.33
CA ASP A 124 -11.53 11.62 11.47
C ASP A 124 -11.36 12.85 12.37
N ASN A 125 -11.48 12.66 13.69
CA ASN A 125 -11.33 13.73 14.70
C ASN A 125 -12.04 15.06 14.38
N ALA A 126 -13.27 14.96 13.83
CA ALA A 126 -14.12 16.06 13.37
C ALA A 126 -13.75 16.75 12.05
N THR A 127 -12.64 16.38 11.42
CA THR A 127 -12.24 16.84 10.08
C THR A 127 -12.65 15.83 9.02
N PHE A 128 -13.04 16.31 7.83
CA PHE A 128 -13.27 15.47 6.67
C PHE A 128 -12.00 15.38 5.83
N TYR A 129 -11.66 14.17 5.42
CA TYR A 129 -10.52 13.86 4.59
C TYR A 129 -10.99 13.14 3.34
N HIS A 130 -10.49 13.59 2.20
CA HIS A 130 -10.57 12.88 0.94
C HIS A 130 -9.42 11.89 0.87
N VAL A 131 -9.75 10.60 0.92
CA VAL A 131 -8.77 9.51 0.86
C VAL A 131 -8.69 8.96 -0.56
N ALA A 132 -7.51 9.06 -1.17
CA ALA A 132 -7.25 8.60 -2.52
C ALA A 132 -5.93 7.83 -2.61
N VAL A 133 -5.87 6.84 -3.50
CA VAL A 133 -4.62 6.15 -3.83
C VAL A 133 -3.93 6.90 -4.98
N ARG A 134 -2.72 7.39 -4.75
CA ARG A 134 -1.91 8.10 -5.75
C ARG A 134 -0.64 7.33 -6.08
N GLN A 135 -0.25 7.39 -7.35
CA GLN A 135 1.03 6.90 -7.84
C GLN A 135 2.02 8.07 -7.88
N GLN A 136 3.23 7.87 -7.38
CA GLN A 136 4.32 8.84 -7.59
C GLN A 136 5.00 8.51 -8.92
N VAL A 137 4.94 9.44 -9.85
CA VAL A 137 5.54 9.38 -11.21
C VAL A 137 6.84 10.16 -11.22
#